data_AF-A0A978TBK2-F1
#
_entry.id   AF-A0A978TBK2-F1
#
_cell.length_a   1.000
_cell.length_b   1.000
_cell.length_c   1.000
_cell.angle_alpha   90.00
_cell.angle_beta   90.00
_cell.angle_gamma   90.00
#
_symmetry.space_group_name_H-M   'P 1'
#
loop_
_entity.id
_entity.type
_entity.pdbx_description
1 polymer ?
#
loop_
_entity_poly.entity_id
_entity_poly.type
_entity_poly.pdbx_seq_one_letter_code
_entity_poly.pdbx_strand_id
1 'polypeptide(L)'
;MFGLVFWSLPLPKASALPPAEEVPEEILRTEIIIEARSPLTGEPLSPADYALLQEELAQLNRAEPVNPDLARLIFLLQLRRALRPILPLIP
;
A
#
# COMPACT_ATOMS: atom_id res chain seq x y z
N MET A 1 24.32 -26.32 -50.76
CA MET A 1 23.51 -25.19 -51.28
C MET A 1 22.17 -25.22 -50.55
N PHE A 2 22.07 -24.57 -49.39
CA PHE A 2 20.81 -24.43 -48.66
C PHE A 2 20.63 -22.94 -48.37
N GLY A 3 19.54 -22.39 -48.92
CA GLY A 3 19.29 -20.97 -49.02
C GLY A 3 18.95 -20.34 -47.67
N LEU A 4 19.75 -19.34 -47.30
CA LEU A 4 19.38 -18.31 -46.35
C LEU A 4 18.40 -17.36 -47.04
N VAL A 5 17.12 -17.48 -46.73
CA VAL A 5 16.15 -16.40 -46.98
C VAL A 5 15.40 -16.18 -45.68
N PHE A 6 16.08 -15.53 -44.74
CA PHE A 6 15.43 -14.93 -43.58
C PHE A 6 14.73 -13.65 -44.07
N TRP A 7 13.42 -13.75 -44.17
CA TRP A 7 12.51 -12.68 -44.54
C TRP A 7 12.74 -11.46 -43.66
N SER A 8 12.98 -10.31 -44.28
CA SER A 8 13.02 -9.01 -43.62
C SER A 8 11.63 -8.65 -43.09
N LEU A 9 11.31 -9.10 -41.89
CA LEU A 9 10.16 -8.59 -41.14
C LEU A 9 10.50 -7.18 -40.63
N PRO A 10 9.69 -6.15 -40.92
CA PRO A 10 9.88 -4.84 -40.33
C PRO A 10 9.64 -4.97 -38.82
N LEU A 11 10.68 -4.71 -38.03
CA LEU A 11 10.54 -4.58 -36.58
C LEU A 11 9.59 -3.42 -36.31
N PRO A 12 8.51 -3.62 -35.51
CA PRO A 12 7.70 -2.50 -35.07
C PRO A 12 8.60 -1.54 -34.30
N LYS A 13 8.58 -0.25 -34.69
CA LYS A 13 9.23 0.80 -33.91
C LYS A 13 8.56 0.82 -32.54
N ALA A 14 9.28 0.38 -31.51
CA ALA A 14 8.87 0.53 -30.13
C ALA A 14 8.91 2.02 -29.79
N SER A 15 7.79 2.70 -30.02
CA SER A 15 7.50 4.03 -29.48
C SER A 15 7.17 3.88 -28.00
N ALA A 16 8.18 3.58 -27.18
CA ALA A 16 8.05 3.45 -25.73
C ALA A 16 8.40 4.75 -24.99
N LEU A 17 8.53 5.87 -25.72
CA LEU A 17 8.70 7.17 -25.08
C LEU A 17 7.32 7.65 -24.58
N PRO A 18 7.24 8.15 -23.34
CA PRO A 18 6.03 8.77 -22.84
C PRO A 18 5.63 9.96 -23.72
N PRO A 19 4.33 10.32 -23.78
CA PRO A 19 3.86 11.49 -24.50
C PRO A 19 4.63 12.75 -24.10
N ALA A 20 4.89 13.63 -25.06
CA ALA A 20 5.74 14.81 -24.86
C ALA A 20 5.14 15.81 -23.84
N GLU A 21 3.84 15.72 -23.57
CA GLU A 21 3.14 16.49 -22.56
C GLU A 21 3.32 15.94 -21.13
N GLU A 22 3.84 14.72 -20.97
CA GLU A 22 4.03 14.10 -19.66
C GLU A 22 5.33 14.60 -19.02
N VAL A 23 5.23 15.06 -17.77
CA VAL A 23 6.37 15.55 -17.02
C VAL A 23 7.28 14.36 -16.67
N PRO A 24 8.59 14.41 -17.02
CA PRO A 24 9.54 13.36 -16.65
C PRO A 24 9.58 13.11 -15.14
N GLU A 25 9.74 11.85 -14.74
CA GLU A 25 9.75 11.46 -13.34
C GLU A 25 10.90 12.12 -12.55
N GLU A 26 12.03 12.36 -13.21
CA GLU A 26 13.18 13.05 -12.62
C GLU A 26 12.84 14.48 -12.20
N ILE A 27 11.92 15.14 -12.91
CA ILE A 27 11.44 16.49 -12.55
C ILE A 27 10.50 16.40 -11.35
N LEU A 28 9.52 15.49 -11.38
CA LEU A 28 8.58 15.28 -10.27
C LEU A 28 9.28 14.92 -8.95
N ARG A 29 10.37 14.14 -9.02
CA ARG A 29 11.18 13.78 -7.85
C ARG A 29 11.96 14.97 -7.27
N THR A 30 12.16 16.04 -8.05
CA THR A 30 12.80 17.28 -7.59
C THR A 30 11.81 18.34 -7.13
N GLU A 31 10.52 18.16 -7.40
CA GLU A 31 9.48 19.06 -6.91
C GLU A 31 9.37 18.94 -5.39
N ILE A 32 9.68 20.03 -4.69
CA ILE A 32 9.49 20.13 -3.25
C ILE A 32 7.99 20.34 -3.02
N ILE A 33 7.28 19.28 -2.63
CA ILE A 33 5.87 19.35 -2.27
C ILE A 33 5.77 20.08 -0.92
N ILE A 34 5.54 21.40 -0.97
CA ILE A 34 5.37 22.25 0.23
C ILE A 34 3.95 22.13 0.80
N GLU A 35 2.99 21.72 -0.05
CA GLU A 35 1.60 21.51 0.33
C GLU A 35 1.48 20.25 1.19
N ALA A 36 0.89 20.38 2.38
CA ALA A 36 0.49 19.18 3.11
C ALA A 36 -0.61 18.47 2.31
N ARG A 37 -0.64 17.14 2.31
CA ARG A 37 -1.74 16.36 1.72
C ARG A 37 -2.43 15.56 2.81
N SER A 38 -3.74 15.40 2.70
CA SER A 38 -4.49 14.54 3.62
C SER A 38 -3.97 13.10 3.55
N PRO A 39 -3.58 12.47 4.67
CA PRO A 39 -3.18 11.06 4.70
C PRO A 39 -4.34 10.10 4.42
N LEU A 40 -5.59 10.57 4.49
CA LEU A 40 -6.79 9.75 4.28
C LEU A 40 -7.27 9.80 2.82
N THR A 41 -7.19 10.97 2.18
CA THR A 41 -7.80 11.22 0.86
C THR A 41 -6.79 11.67 -0.21
N GLY A 42 -5.59 12.09 0.17
CA GLY A 42 -4.57 12.58 -0.76
C GLY A 42 -4.84 13.98 -1.33
N GLU A 43 -5.89 14.67 -0.88
CA GLU A 43 -6.19 16.03 -1.33
C GLU A 43 -5.22 17.07 -0.74
N PRO A 44 -4.97 18.19 -1.44
CA PRO A 44 -4.21 19.33 -0.90
C PRO A 44 -4.84 19.85 0.39
N LEU A 45 -4.01 20.04 1.41
CA LEU A 45 -4.39 20.49 2.75
C LEU A 45 -3.42 21.60 3.20
N SER A 46 -3.93 22.58 3.92
CA SER A 46 -3.06 23.60 4.54
C SER A 46 -2.16 22.95 5.60
N PRO A 47 -0.91 23.41 5.79
CA PRO A 47 -0.04 22.91 6.88
C PRO A 47 -0.69 23.01 8.27
N ALA A 48 -1.50 24.04 8.52
CA ALA A 48 -2.22 24.19 9.79
C ALA A 48 -3.31 23.13 9.97
N ASP A 49 -4.09 22.88 8.92
CA ASP A 49 -5.15 21.85 8.95
C ASP A 49 -4.54 20.45 9.04
N TYR A 50 -3.39 20.22 8.43
CA TYR A 50 -2.64 18.97 8.57
C TYR A 50 -2.17 18.73 10.01
N ALA A 51 -1.65 19.76 10.68
CA ALA A 51 -1.26 19.64 12.09
C ALA A 51 -2.46 19.27 12.98
N LEU A 52 -3.62 19.91 12.77
CA LEU A 52 -4.85 19.58 13.51
C LEU A 52 -5.32 18.14 13.24
N LEU A 53 -5.33 17.73 11.97
CA LEU A 53 -5.70 16.37 11.59
C LEU A 53 -4.74 15.34 12.22
N GLN A 54 -3.45 15.65 12.28
CA GLN A 54 -2.45 14.78 12.89
C GLN A 54 -2.68 14.62 14.39
N GLU A 55 -3.07 15.69 15.09
CA GLU A 55 -3.44 15.65 16.51
C GLU A 55 -4.70 14.81 16.75
N GLU A 56 -5.73 14.95 15.90
CA GLU A 56 -6.96 14.15 15.98
C GLU A 56 -6.67 12.66 15.77
N LEU A 57 -5.90 12.32 14.73
CA LEU A 57 -5.49 10.94 14.46
C LEU A 57 -4.63 10.35 15.58
N ALA A 58 -3.79 11.16 16.22
CA ALA A 58 -3.00 10.72 17.38
C ALA A 58 -3.88 10.42 18.60
N GLN A 59 -5.00 11.14 18.76
CA GLN A 59 -5.97 10.85 19.83
C GLN A 59 -6.74 9.55 19.57
N LEU A 60 -7.18 9.31 18.33
CA LEU A 60 -7.89 8.08 17.94
C LEU A 60 -6.99 6.83 18.03
N ASN A 61 -5.71 6.98 17.71
CA ASN A 61 -4.72 5.90 17.81
C ASN A 61 -4.23 5.61 19.23
N ARG A 62 -4.72 6.32 20.26
CA ARG A 62 -4.66 5.79 21.61
C ARG A 62 -5.63 4.62 21.66
N ALA A 63 -5.11 3.45 21.30
CA ALA A 63 -5.85 2.20 21.37
C ALA A 63 -6.44 2.09 22.77
N GLU A 64 -7.76 2.27 22.87
CA GLU A 64 -8.49 1.93 24.08
C GLU A 64 -8.12 0.49 24.40
N PRO A 65 -7.65 0.18 25.62
CA PRO A 65 -7.23 -1.16 25.94
C PRO A 65 -8.39 -2.12 25.63
N VAL A 66 -8.14 -3.07 24.72
CA VAL A 66 -9.12 -4.11 24.37
C VAL A 66 -9.59 -4.74 25.66
N ASN A 67 -10.92 -4.87 25.84
CA ASN A 67 -11.49 -5.45 27.05
C ASN A 67 -10.74 -6.75 27.40
N PRO A 68 -10.16 -6.85 28.61
CA PRO A 68 -9.27 -7.95 28.97
C PRO A 68 -9.95 -9.32 28.85
N ASP A 69 -11.27 -9.38 29.07
CA ASP A 69 -12.06 -10.60 28.92
C ASP A 69 -12.16 -11.05 27.46
N LEU A 70 -12.32 -10.09 26.53
CA LEU A 70 -12.32 -10.37 25.09
C LEU A 70 -10.94 -10.84 24.63
N ALA A 71 -9.87 -10.17 25.06
CA ALA A 71 -8.51 -10.58 24.74
C ALA A 71 -8.23 -12.01 25.24
N ARG A 72 -8.68 -12.33 26.47
CA ARG A 72 -8.56 -13.66 27.04
C ARG A 72 -9.37 -14.70 26.26
N LEU A 73 -10.60 -14.37 25.87
CA LEU A 73 -11.46 -15.28 25.09
C LEU A 73 -10.85 -15.59 23.72
N ILE A 74 -10.34 -14.58 23.01
CA ILE A 74 -9.65 -14.75 21.73
C ILE A 74 -8.44 -15.68 21.89
N PHE A 75 -7.63 -15.48 22.94
CA PHE A 75 -6.48 -16.34 23.23
C PHE A 75 -6.90 -17.81 23.45
N LEU A 76 -7.97 -18.06 24.23
CA LEU A 76 -8.47 -19.41 24.47
C LEU A 76 -8.98 -20.08 23.20
N LEU A 77 -9.64 -19.34 22.31
CA LEU A 77 -10.09 -19.84 21.01
C LEU A 77 -8.91 -20.19 20.09
N GLN A 78 -7.88 -19.36 20.05
CA GLN A 78 -6.65 -19.63 19.30
C GLN A 78 -5.93 -20.87 19.84
N LEU A 79 -5.84 -21.01 21.17
CA LEU A 79 -5.27 -22.20 21.80
C LEU A 79 -6.06 -23.46 21.48
N ARG A 80 -7.41 -23.41 21.57
CA ARG A 80 -8.28 -24.54 21.18
C ARG A 80 -8.04 -24.94 19.73
N ARG A 81 -7.96 -23.96 18.81
CA ARG A 81 -7.68 -24.21 17.39
C ARG A 81 -6.32 -24.87 17.19
N ALA A 82 -5.30 -24.44 17.93
CA ALA A 82 -3.95 -24.99 17.84
C ALA A 82 -3.85 -26.43 18.39
N LEU A 83 -4.63 -26.77 19.42
CA LEU A 83 -4.64 -28.10 20.03
C LEU A 83 -5.51 -29.12 19.28
N ARG A 84 -6.48 -28.66 18.47
CA ARG A 84 -7.41 -29.51 17.71
C ARG A 84 -6.75 -30.62 16.86
N PRO A 85 -5.59 -30.41 16.20
CA PRO A 85 -4.93 -31.46 15.42
C PRO A 85 -4.32 -32.58 16.29
N ILE A 86 -3.95 -32.29 17.53
CA ILE A 86 -3.23 -33.20 18.43
C ILE A 86 -4.20 -33.92 19.38
N LEU A 87 -5.28 -33.23 19.77
CA LEU A 87 -6.32 -33.75 20.67
C LEU A 87 -7.67 -33.80 19.93
N PRO A 88 -7.88 -34.76 19.01
CA PRO A 88 -9.09 -34.86 18.20
C PRO A 88 -10.36 -35.24 18.99
N LEU A 89 -10.27 -35.44 20.32
CA LEU A 89 -11.32 -36.02 21.17
C LEU A 89 -11.86 -35.07 22.26
N ILE A 90 -11.57 -33.76 22.20
CA ILE A 90 -12.22 -32.78 23.07
C ILE A 90 -13.36 -32.13 22.27
N PRO A 91 -14.63 -32.23 22.69
CA PRO A 91 -15.77 -31.64 21.98
C PRO A 91 -15.65 -30.12 21.75
#